data_AF-A0A4V1AMV1-F1
#
_entry.id   AF-A0A4V1AMV1-F1
#
_cell.length_a   1.000
_cell.length_b   1.000
_cell.length_c   1.000
_cell.angle_alpha   90.00
_cell.angle_beta   90.00
_cell.angle_gamma   90.00
#
_symmetry.space_group_name_H-M   'P 1'
#
loop_
_entity.id
_entity.type
_entity.pdbx_description
1 polymer ?
#
loop_
_entity_poly.entity_id
_entity_poly.type
_entity_poly.pdbx_seq_one_letter_code
_entity_poly.pdbx_strand_id
1 'polypeptide(L)'
;MNRSLFTLVKQSRTDNNSLKIVIDLFSPKIHRSLQQTKKQFREDLSQELKIKIVDCTRNYDVDKIPGYFQMLDLLERKGMQNYDEGDKEL
;
A
#
# COMPACT_ATOMS: atom_id res chain seq x y z
N MET A 1 6.49 5.34 -14.75
CA MET A 1 5.25 5.81 -14.11
C MET A 1 5.22 5.32 -12.68
N ASN A 2 5.27 6.23 -11.71
CA ASN A 2 5.15 5.87 -10.29
C ASN A 2 3.66 5.56 -10.01
N ARG A 3 3.30 4.29 -9.84
CA ARG A 3 1.92 3.89 -9.53
C ARG A 3 1.73 3.98 -8.01
N SER A 4 0.65 4.61 -7.55
CA SER A 4 0.34 4.64 -6.12
C SER A 4 0.08 3.22 -5.60
N LEU A 5 0.37 2.99 -4.32
CA LEU A 5 0.07 1.70 -3.66
C LEU A 5 -1.42 1.34 -3.79
N PHE A 6 -2.31 2.35 -3.66
CA PHE A 6 -3.75 2.18 -3.86
C PHE A 6 -4.07 1.57 -5.23
N THR A 7 -3.55 2.16 -6.31
CA THR A 7 -3.77 1.68 -7.67
C THR A 7 -3.17 0.29 -7.89
N LEU A 8 -1.99 0.02 -7.34
CA LEU A 8 -1.35 -1.29 -7.43
C LEU A 8 -2.19 -2.37 -6.75
N VAL A 9 -2.66 -2.13 -5.51
CA VAL A 9 -3.52 -3.09 -4.79
C VAL A 9 -4.83 -3.32 -5.53
N LYS A 10 -5.45 -2.25 -6.06
CA LYS A 10 -6.67 -2.36 -6.88
C LYS A 10 -6.47 -3.27 -8.10
N GLN A 11 -5.38 -3.07 -8.84
CA GLN A 11 -5.04 -3.83 -10.04
C GLN A 11 -4.65 -5.29 -9.73
N SER A 12 -4.03 -5.52 -8.57
CA SER A 12 -3.52 -6.83 -8.14
C SER A 12 -4.59 -7.90 -7.96
N ARG A 13 -5.88 -7.54 -7.94
CA ARG A 13 -7.00 -8.49 -7.95
C ARG A 13 -6.97 -9.41 -9.17
N THR A 14 -6.57 -8.88 -10.33
CA THR A 14 -6.57 -9.62 -11.60
C THR A 14 -5.21 -9.59 -12.32
N ASP A 15 -4.35 -8.62 -12.00
CA ASP A 15 -3.03 -8.47 -12.63
C ASP A 15 -1.89 -8.98 -11.73
N ASN A 16 -1.24 -10.06 -12.19
CA ASN A 16 -0.11 -10.64 -11.47
C ASN A 16 1.14 -9.74 -11.47
N ASN A 17 1.29 -8.83 -12.44
CA ASN A 17 2.43 -7.90 -12.44
C ASN A 17 2.29 -6.88 -11.33
N SER A 18 1.10 -6.27 -11.19
CA SER A 18 0.78 -5.39 -10.07
C SER A 18 0.92 -6.10 -8.73
N LEU A 19 0.46 -7.35 -8.63
CA LEU A 19 0.59 -8.16 -7.43
C LEU A 19 2.05 -8.40 -7.04
N LYS A 20 2.90 -8.72 -8.02
CA LYS A 20 4.34 -8.90 -7.80
C LYS A 20 4.97 -7.62 -7.25
N ILE A 21 4.64 -6.45 -7.83
CA ILE A 21 5.13 -5.16 -7.35
C ILE A 21 4.69 -4.92 -5.91
N VAL A 22 3.43 -5.22 -5.55
CA VAL A 22 2.95 -5.11 -4.17
C VAL A 22 3.78 -5.99 -3.23
N ILE A 23 4.01 -7.26 -3.56
CA ILE A 23 4.85 -8.16 -2.74
C ILE A 23 6.26 -7.61 -2.57
N ASP A 24 6.86 -7.11 -3.66
CA ASP A 24 8.21 -6.55 -3.66
C ASP A 24 8.30 -5.31 -2.75
N LEU A 25 7.28 -4.46 -2.72
CA LEU A 25 7.18 -3.31 -1.80
C LEU A 25 7.20 -3.72 -0.33
N PHE A 26 6.67 -4.90 0.02
CA PHE A 26 6.69 -5.42 1.39
C PHE A 26 8.01 -6.12 1.78
N SER A 27 8.89 -6.42 0.82
CA SER A 27 10.15 -7.15 1.06
C SER A 27 11.04 -6.53 2.16
N PRO A 28 11.23 -5.20 2.25
CA PRO A 28 12.05 -4.61 3.31
C PRO A 28 11.48 -4.83 4.72
N LYS A 29 10.15 -4.94 4.84
CA LYS A 29 9.48 -5.20 6.13
C LYS A 29 9.57 -6.69 6.47
N ILE A 30 9.30 -7.58 5.50
CA ILE A 30 9.46 -9.02 5.67
C ILE A 30 10.88 -9.34 6.13
N HIS A 31 11.90 -8.84 5.41
CA HIS A 31 13.30 -9.12 5.74
C HIS A 31 13.66 -8.70 7.16
N ARG A 32 13.21 -7.53 7.61
CA ARG A 32 13.44 -7.06 8.99
C ARG A 32 12.76 -7.96 10.01
N SER A 33 11.52 -8.39 9.77
CA SER A 33 10.80 -9.30 10.67
C SER A 33 11.45 -10.69 10.75
N LEU A 34 11.99 -11.22 9.64
CA LEU A 34 12.66 -12.52 9.63
C LEU A 34 13.92 -12.56 10.51
N GLN A 35 14.57 -11.42 10.78
CA GLN A 35 15.72 -11.37 11.69
C GLN A 35 15.37 -11.75 13.13
N GLN A 36 14.10 -11.64 13.51
CA GLN A 36 13.56 -12.04 14.82
C GLN A 36 13.27 -13.54 14.92
N THR A 37 13.50 -14.30 13.84
CA THR A 37 13.25 -15.74 13.74
C THR A 37 14.57 -16.52 13.65
N LYS A 38 14.60 -17.75 14.18
CA LYS A 38 15.76 -18.64 14.04
C LYS A 38 16.07 -18.90 12.56
N LYS A 39 17.35 -18.90 12.19
CA LYS A 39 17.82 -18.98 10.79
C LYS A 39 17.14 -20.09 9.98
N GLN A 40 17.00 -21.29 10.57
CA GLN A 40 16.41 -22.45 9.93
C GLN A 40 14.93 -22.31 9.52
N PHE A 41 14.18 -21.39 10.15
CA PHE A 41 12.76 -21.17 9.86
C PHE A 41 12.51 -19.94 8.99
N ARG A 42 13.56 -19.18 8.63
CA ARG A 42 13.38 -17.88 7.95
C ARG A 42 12.88 -18.03 6.52
N GLU A 43 13.31 -19.07 5.80
CA GLU A 43 12.86 -19.28 4.42
C GLU A 43 11.38 -19.67 4.37
N ASP A 44 10.98 -20.62 5.20
CA ASP A 44 9.58 -21.05 5.31
C ASP A 44 8.68 -19.88 5.71
N LEU A 45 9.05 -19.16 6.78
CA LEU A 45 8.30 -17.99 7.23
C LEU A 45 8.24 -16.89 6.15
N SER A 46 9.31 -16.71 5.37
CA SER A 46 9.31 -15.75 4.24
C SER A 46 8.26 -16.12 3.21
N GLN A 47 8.14 -17.41 2.88
CA GLN A 47 7.14 -17.89 1.93
C GLN A 47 5.72 -17.75 2.48
N GLU A 48 5.48 -18.13 3.73
CA GLU A 48 4.17 -17.98 4.37
C GLU A 48 3.70 -16.52 4.41
N LEU A 49 4.59 -15.60 4.76
CA LEU A 49 4.29 -14.17 4.77
C LEU A 49 3.94 -13.65 3.37
N LYS A 50 4.66 -14.09 2.33
CA LYS A 50 4.35 -13.71 0.93
C LYS A 50 3.00 -14.27 0.48
N ILE A 51 2.69 -15.52 0.82
CA ILE A 51 1.38 -16.13 0.53
C ILE A 51 0.27 -15.32 1.24
N LYS A 52 0.48 -14.91 2.49
CA LYS A 52 -0.50 -14.08 3.19
C LYS A 52 -0.67 -12.69 2.60
N ILE A 53 0.41 -12.08 2.09
CA ILE A 53 0.30 -10.81 1.36
C ILE A 53 -0.52 -11.01 0.08
N VAL A 54 -0.32 -12.10 -0.66
CA VAL A 54 -1.12 -12.42 -1.85
C VAL A 54 -2.61 -12.55 -1.51
N ASP A 55 -2.91 -13.34 -0.48
CA ASP A 55 -4.27 -13.58 0.01
C ASP A 55 -4.96 -12.26 0.41
N CYS A 56 -4.31 -11.47 1.27
CA CYS A 56 -4.82 -10.18 1.69
C CYS A 56 -5.00 -9.22 0.51
N THR A 57 -4.02 -9.12 -0.39
CA THR A 57 -4.08 -8.16 -1.51
C THR A 57 -5.20 -8.48 -2.49
N ARG A 58 -5.46 -9.77 -2.76
CA ARG A 58 -6.53 -10.17 -3.68
C ARG A 58 -7.92 -10.05 -3.06
N ASN A 59 -8.05 -10.40 -1.79
CA ASN A 59 -9.34 -10.43 -1.11
C ASN A 59 -9.76 -9.07 -0.53
N TYR A 60 -8.81 -8.15 -0.34
CA TYR A 60 -9.09 -6.80 0.12
C TYR A 60 -9.81 -5.98 -0.96
N ASP A 61 -10.84 -5.23 -0.55
CA ASP A 61 -11.59 -4.33 -1.42
C ASP A 61 -11.25 -2.88 -1.10
N VAL A 62 -10.30 -2.31 -1.83
CA VAL A 62 -9.82 -0.94 -1.62
C VAL A 62 -10.89 0.13 -1.87
N ASP A 63 -11.94 -0.19 -2.63
CA ASP A 63 -13.03 0.74 -2.90
C ASP A 63 -14.04 0.81 -1.75
N LYS A 64 -13.95 -0.11 -0.78
CA LYS A 64 -14.85 -0.20 0.38
C LYS A 64 -14.22 0.25 1.70
N ILE A 65 -13.08 0.94 1.64
CA ILE A 65 -12.42 1.44 2.85
C ILE A 65 -13.26 2.56 3.47
N PRO A 66 -13.81 2.38 4.68
CA PRO A 66 -14.64 3.40 5.30
C PRO A 66 -13.85 4.69 5.53
N GLY A 67 -14.40 5.84 5.13
CA GLY A 67 -13.80 7.14 5.37
C GLY A 67 -12.61 7.49 4.47
N TYR A 68 -12.15 6.58 3.60
CA TYR A 68 -10.93 6.81 2.81
C TYR A 68 -11.07 7.93 1.79
N PHE A 69 -12.11 7.88 0.95
CA PHE A 69 -12.33 8.93 -0.05
C PHE A 69 -12.77 10.24 0.60
N GLN A 70 -13.55 10.19 1.69
CA GLN A 70 -13.89 11.39 2.47
C GLN A 70 -12.63 12.06 3.05
N MET A 71 -11.66 11.26 3.51
CA MET A 71 -10.38 11.78 3.98
C MET A 71 -9.58 12.42 2.83
N LEU A 72 -9.54 11.80 1.65
CA LEU A 72 -8.88 12.37 0.47
C LEU A 72 -9.49 13.72 0.09
N ASP A 73 -10.83 13.81 0.02
CA ASP A 73 -11.54 15.05 -0.28
C ASP A 73 -11.20 16.16 0.73
N LEU A 74 -11.12 15.82 2.03
CA LEU A 74 -10.74 16.78 3.08
C LEU A 74 -9.29 17.25 2.94
N LEU A 75 -8.37 16.36 2.57
CA LEU A 75 -6.97 16.69 2.36
C LEU A 75 -6.78 17.58 1.13
N GLU A 76 -7.48 17.31 0.03
CA GLU A 76 -7.47 18.15 -1.17
C GLU A 76 -8.01 19.55 -0.89
N ARG A 77 -9.13 19.64 -0.16
CA ARG A 77 -9.72 20.93 0.23
C ARG A 77 -8.80 21.74 1.14
N LYS A 78 -8.14 21.09 2.11
CA LYS A 78 -7.11 21.76 2.93
C LYS A 78 -5.91 22.20 2.09
N GLY A 79 -5.49 21.38 1.12
CA GLY A 79 -4.46 21.74 0.16
C GLY A 79 -4.81 23.03 -0.59
N MET A 80 -6.01 23.11 -1.17
CA MET A 80 -6.49 24.29 -1.92
C MET A 80 -6.64 25.54 -1.04
N GLN A 81 -7.08 25.41 0.21
CA GLN A 81 -7.18 26.55 1.14
C GLN A 81 -5.82 27.23 1.42
N ASN A 82 -4.72 26.47 1.42
CA ASN A 82 -3.38 27.03 1.60
C ASN A 82 -2.89 27.82 0.37
N TYR A 83 -3.46 27.59 -0.83
CA TYR A 83 -3.13 28.36 -2.04
C TYR A 83 -3.94 29.66 -2.11
N ASP A 84 -5.22 29.65 -1.71
CA ASP A 84 -6.09 30.84 -1.73
C ASP A 84 -5.71 31.92 -0.69
N GLU A 85 -5.00 31.56 0.39
CA GLU A 85 -4.49 32.52 1.38
C GLU A 85 -3.15 33.16 0.99
N GLY A 86 -2.35 32.52 0.12
CA GLY A 86 -1.06 33.04 -0.34
C GLY A 86 -1.15 34.14 -1.40
N ASP A 87 -2.26 34.20 -2.15
CA ASP A 87 -2.47 35.18 -3.23
C ASP A 87 -3.21 36.46 -2.77
N LYS A 88 -3.50 36.60 -1.46
CA LYS A 88 -4.13 37.80 -0.88
C LYS A 88 -3.14 38.78 -0.23
N GLU A 89 -1.84 38.48 -0.22
CA GLU A 89 -0.78 39.36 0.29
C GLU A 89 0.14 39.91 -0.82
N LEU A 90 -0.44 40.36 -1.94
CA LEU A 90 0.24 41.15 -2.98
C LEU A 90 -0.57 42.39 -3.35
#